data_AF-A0A924CP44-F1
#
_entry.id   AF-A0A924CP44-F1
#
_cell.length_a   1.000
_cell.length_b   1.000
_cell.length_c   1.000
_cell.angle_alpha   90.00
_cell.angle_beta   90.00
_cell.angle_gamma   90.00
#
_symmetry.space_group_name_H-M   'P 1'
#
loop_
_entity.id
_entity.type
_entity.pdbx_description
1 polymer ?
#
loop_
_entity_poly.entity_id
_entity_poly.type
_entity_poly.pdbx_seq_one_letter_code
_entity_poly.pdbx_strand_id
1 'polypeptide(L)' 'MTTTIPLNLTSSFTSAFEALKCKECGAEYEPLAIHVCEQCFGPLEVKYNYELLKQTVSRETIEAGPNSIWRY' A
#
# COMPACT_ATOMS: atom_id res chain seq x y z
N MET A 1 14.09 32.27 23.26
CA MET A 1 13.12 31.16 23.41
C MET A 1 12.93 30.52 22.05
N THR A 2 13.88 29.69 21.63
CA THR A 2 13.87 29.01 20.31
C THR A 2 13.98 27.53 20.60
N THR A 3 12.85 26.83 20.56
CA THR A 3 12.78 25.39 20.78
C THR A 3 13.16 24.70 19.47
N THR A 4 14.36 24.12 19.43
CA THR A 4 14.81 23.22 18.36
C THR A 4 14.02 21.91 18.47
N ILE A 5 13.19 21.61 17.47
CA ILE A 5 12.51 20.32 17.31
C ILE A 5 13.49 19.38 16.59
N PRO A 6 13.89 18.24 17.18
CA PRO A 6 14.70 17.26 16.45
C PRO A 6 13.81 16.50 15.45
N LEU A 7 14.12 16.67 14.16
CA LEU A 7 13.55 15.88 13.07
C LEU A 7 14.18 14.48 13.07
N ASN A 8 13.64 13.56 13.86
CA ASN A 8 13.86 12.12 13.66
C ASN A 8 12.67 11.54 12.88
N LEU A 9 12.69 11.69 11.56
CA LEU A 9 11.84 10.92 10.64
C LEU A 9 12.71 10.00 9.79
N THR A 10 13.15 8.91 10.38
CA THR A 10 13.59 7.72 9.63
C THR A 10 12.76 6.54 10.08
N SER A 11 11.45 6.60 9.83
CA SER A 11 10.67 5.38 9.69
C SER A 11 10.65 5.06 8.21
N SER A 12 11.57 4.19 7.79
CA SER A 12 11.53 3.62 6.45
C SER A 12 10.37 2.63 6.42
N PHE A 13 9.17 3.12 6.13
CA PHE A 13 8.04 2.25 5.86
C PHE A 13 8.29 1.59 4.50
N THR A 14 8.63 0.31 4.50
CA THR A 14 8.61 -0.50 3.28
C THR A 14 7.16 -0.55 2.82
N SER A 15 6.84 0.13 1.72
CA SER A 15 5.49 0.07 1.14
C SER A 15 5.22 -1.36 0.70
N ALA A 16 4.11 -1.95 1.15
CA ALA A 16 3.72 -3.28 0.69
C ALA A 16 3.16 -3.31 -0.74
N PHE A 17 3.11 -2.16 -1.40
CA PHE A 17 2.68 -2.02 -2.78
C PHE A 17 3.84 -2.41 -3.72
N GLU A 18 3.59 -3.37 -4.60
CA GLU A 18 4.62 -3.88 -5.54
C GLU A 18 4.41 -3.39 -6.96
N ALA A 19 3.18 -3.50 -7.48
CA ALA A 19 2.87 -3.26 -8.89
C ALA A 19 1.37 -3.07 -9.11
N LEU A 20 0.99 -2.71 -10.33
CA LEU A 20 -0.37 -2.86 -10.82
C LEU A 20 -0.51 -4.18 -11.57
N LYS A 21 -1.65 -4.84 -11.46
CA LYS A 21 -1.96 -6.10 -12.12
C LYS A 21 -3.32 -6.05 -12.78
N CYS A 22 -3.41 -6.44 -14.04
CA CYS A 22 -4.70 -6.56 -14.71
C CYS A 22 -5.52 -7.69 -14.08
N LYS A 23 -6.77 -7.38 -13.73
CA LYS A 23 -7.71 -8.33 -13.16
C LYS A 23 -8.07 -9.47 -14.12
N GLU A 24 -8.08 -9.18 -15.42
CA GLU A 24 -8.59 -10.11 -16.44
C GLU A 24 -7.48 -10.97 -17.06
N CYS A 25 -6.36 -10.37 -17.49
CA CYS A 25 -5.27 -11.10 -18.14
C CYS A 25 -4.05 -11.33 -17.25
N GLY A 26 -3.97 -10.68 -16.08
CA GLY A 26 -2.86 -10.84 -15.14
C GLY A 26 -1.57 -10.10 -15.49
N ALA A 27 -1.55 -9.29 -16.55
CA ALA A 27 -0.40 -8.47 -16.92
C ALA A 27 0.02 -7.52 -15.80
N GLU A 28 1.33 -7.39 -15.57
CA GLU A 28 1.89 -6.57 -14.51
C GLU A 28 2.49 -5.27 -15.07
N TYR A 29 2.28 -4.18 -14.35
CA TYR A 29 2.70 -2.84 -14.71
C TYR A 29 3.35 -2.14 -13.52
N GLU A 30 4.23 -1.20 -13.83
CA GLU A 30 4.79 -0.31 -12.82
C GLU A 30 3.68 0.51 -12.12
N PRO A 31 3.91 0.92 -10.86
CA PRO A 31 3.12 1.88 -10.06
C PRO A 31 2.79 3.26 -10.66
N LEU A 32 2.11 3.31 -11.80
CA LEU A 32 1.77 4.54 -12.51
C LEU A 32 0.30 4.93 -12.28
N ALA A 33 -0.04 6.18 -12.59
CA ALA A 33 -1.41 6.69 -12.52
C ALA A 33 -2.26 6.23 -13.74
N ILE A 34 -2.36 4.91 -13.92
CA ILE A 34 -3.10 4.25 -14.99
C ILE A 34 -4.12 3.28 -14.40
N HIS A 35 -5.21 3.02 -15.14
CA HIS A 35 -6.31 2.16 -14.66
C HIS A 35 -6.80 1.16 -15.71
N VAL A 36 -6.25 1.20 -16.94
CA VAL A 36 -6.65 0.35 -18.07
C VAL A 36 -5.44 -0.43 -18.56
N CYS A 37 -5.61 -1.74 -18.74
CA CYS A 37 -4.62 -2.62 -19.35
C CYS A 37 -4.53 -2.37 -20.86
N GLU A 38 -3.31 -2.19 -21.39
CA GLU A 38 -3.09 -1.96 -22.82
C GLU A 38 -3.36 -3.17 -23.71
N GLN A 39 -3.39 -4.38 -23.12
CA GLN A 39 -3.50 -5.64 -23.87
C GLN A 39 -4.96 -6.11 -24.02
N CYS A 40 -5.76 -6.00 -22.96
CA CYS A 40 -7.14 -6.50 -22.94
C CYS A 40 -8.19 -5.44 -22.59
N PHE A 41 -7.78 -4.19 -22.36
CA PHE A 41 -8.64 -3.09 -21.93
C PHE A 41 -9.41 -3.35 -20.62
N GLY A 42 -8.96 -4.36 -19.84
CA GLY A 42 -9.50 -4.67 -18.53
C GLY A 42 -8.99 -3.71 -17.45
N PRO A 43 -9.65 -3.69 -16.27
CA PRO A 43 -9.23 -2.88 -15.14
C PRO A 43 -7.91 -3.36 -14.55
N LEU A 44 -7.08 -2.42 -14.11
CA LEU A 44 -5.88 -2.67 -13.31
C LEU A 44 -6.21 -2.58 -11.81
N GLU A 45 -5.68 -3.51 -11.04
CA GLU A 45 -5.77 -3.56 -9.58
C GLU A 45 -4.37 -3.46 -8.96
N VAL A 46 -4.30 -3.20 -7.66
CA VAL A 46 -3.04 -3.13 -6.93
C VAL A 46 -2.57 -4.53 -6.55
N LYS A 47 -1.30 -4.84 -6.84
CA LYS A 47 -0.60 -6.02 -6.34
C LYS A 47 0.16 -5.66 -5.07
N TYR A 48 -0.21 -6.32 -3.97
CA TYR A 48 0.44 -6.17 -2.66
C TYR A 48 1.32 -7.37 -2.32
N ASN A 49 2.42 -7.10 -1.62
CA ASN A 49 3.22 -8.12 -0.95
C ASN A 49 2.53 -8.55 0.36
N TYR A 50 1.76 -9.63 0.30
CA TYR A 50 1.07 -10.15 1.47
C TYR A 50 2.02 -10.77 2.51
N GLU A 51 3.20 -11.22 2.12
CA GLU A 51 4.19 -11.76 3.07
C GLU A 51 4.76 -10.65 3.96
N LEU A 52 5.02 -9.48 3.36
CA LEU A 52 5.43 -8.27 4.08
C LEU A 52 4.28 -7.74 4.96
N LEU A 53 3.05 -7.66 4.43
CA LEU A 53 1.89 -7.18 5.20
C LEU A 53 1.65 -8.01 6.45
N LYS A 54 1.75 -9.35 6.37
CA LYS A 54 1.53 -10.26 7.50
C LYS A 54 2.49 -10.03 8.68
N GLN A 55 3.64 -9.40 8.44
CA GLN A 55 4.62 -9.09 9.50
C GLN A 55 4.21 -7.89 10.35
N THR A 56 3.37 -7.00 9.83
CA THR A 56 3.04 -5.71 10.46
C THR A 56 1.55 -5.52 10.71
N VAL A 57 0.69 -6.14 9.89
CA VAL A 57 -0.76 -6.03 9.98
C VAL A 57 -1.33 -7.27 10.65
N SER A 58 -1.90 -7.08 11.85
CA SER A 58 -2.66 -8.07 12.60
C SER A 58 -4.01 -7.52 13.04
N ARG A 59 -4.93 -8.39 13.46
CA ARG A 59 -6.24 -7.98 13.98
C ARG A 59 -6.09 -7.04 15.18
N GLU A 60 -5.13 -7.32 16.06
CA GLU A 60 -4.82 -6.53 17.24
C GLU A 60 -4.33 -5.13 16.86
N THR A 61 -3.44 -5.02 15.87
CA THR A 61 -2.95 -3.72 15.38
C THR A 61 -4.07 -2.89 14.74
N ILE A 62 -5.01 -3.52 14.03
CA ILE A 62 -6.18 -2.88 13.43
C ILE A 62 -7.13 -2.37 14.54
N GLU A 63 -7.42 -3.21 15.53
CA GLU A 63 -8.34 -2.89 16.64
C GLU A 63 -7.79 -1.82 17.59
N ALA A 64 -6.46 -1.68 17.67
CA ALA A 64 -5.81 -0.61 18.43
C ALA A 64 -6.01 0.79 17.83
N GLY A 65 -6.41 0.88 16.55
CA GLY A 65 -6.69 2.15 15.87
C GLY A 65 -8.03 2.78 16.28
N PRO A 66 -8.30 4.04 15.88
CA PRO A 66 -9.58 4.70 16.13
C PRO A 66 -10.77 3.90 15.59
N ASN A 67 -11.93 4.00 16.26
CA ASN A 67 -13.20 3.47 15.78
C ASN A 67 -13.70 4.23 14.55
N SER A 68 -13.08 3.97 13.40
CA SER A 68 -13.42 4.54 12.10
C SER A 68 -13.27 3.49 11.01
N ILE A 69 -13.81 3.77 9.82
CA ILE A 69 -13.67 2.88 8.65
C ILE A 69 -12.22 2.71 8.20
N TRP A 70 -11.35 3.69 8.48
CA TRP A 70 -9.97 3.76 7.98
C TRP A 70 -8.97 2.83 8.65
N ARG A 71 -9.39 2.04 9.64
CA ARG A 71 -8.52 1.00 10.24
C ARG A 71 -8.46 -0.29 9.42
N TYR A 72 -9.30 -0.42 8.39
CA TYR A 72 -9.36 -1.54 7.45
C TYR A 72 -8.93 -1.08 6.06
#